data_AF-E0UST9-F1
#
_entry.id   AF-E0UST9-F1
#
_cell.length_a   1.000
_cell.length_b   1.000
_cell.length_c   1.000
_cell.angle_alpha   90.00
_cell.angle_beta   90.00
_cell.angle_gamma   90.00
#
_symmetry.space_group_name_H-M   'P 1'
#
loop_
_entity.id
_entity.type
_entity.pdbx_description
1 polymer ?
#
loop_
_entity_poly.entity_id
_entity_poly.type
_entity_poly.pdbx_seq_one_letter_code
_entity_poly.pdbx_strand_id
1 'polypeptide(L)'
;MDITLLIKSIAALIGAFAILIILYFYLSHTKKFAKKIQNIPEEQPDLSTLLEVIKDKKSTTQELKEAVDLILKYYWKIPKKLGMRVNPKFEIYSELLLRICQHPNTNKDIILKLDKELERFNPQYKLELDDSLTKGLNTRAI
;
A
#
# COMPACT_ATOMS: atom_id res chain seq x y z
N MET A 1 -18.24 48.71 24.32
CA MET A 1 -17.26 47.67 23.93
C MET A 1 -16.51 48.23 22.75
N ASP A 2 -15.26 48.62 22.93
CA ASP A 2 -14.58 49.48 21.97
C ASP A 2 -14.33 48.73 20.67
N ILE A 3 -14.81 49.29 19.56
CA ILE A 3 -14.69 48.72 18.22
C ILE A 3 -13.22 48.40 17.88
N THR A 4 -12.30 49.19 18.45
CA THR A 4 -10.85 49.00 18.35
C THR A 4 -10.36 47.70 18.99
N LEU A 5 -10.91 47.29 20.13
CA LEU A 5 -10.63 46.02 20.80
C LEU A 5 -11.15 44.83 19.98
N LEU A 6 -12.31 45.00 19.34
CA LEU A 6 -12.93 43.98 18.49
C LEU A 6 -12.11 43.74 17.21
N ILE A 7 -11.65 44.82 16.57
CA ILE A 7 -10.78 44.76 15.39
C ILE A 7 -9.42 44.10 15.71
N LYS A 8 -8.81 44.43 16.86
CA LYS A 8 -7.55 43.80 17.30
C LYS A 8 -7.70 42.30 17.53
N SER A 9 -8.82 41.86 18.11
CA SER A 9 -9.11 40.44 18.35
C SER A 9 -9.26 39.66 17.03
N ILE A 10 -10.00 40.22 16.08
CA ILE A 10 -10.18 39.60 14.75
C ILE A 10 -8.85 39.54 13.99
N ALA A 11 -8.04 40.60 14.01
CA ALA A 11 -6.74 40.61 13.36
C ALA A 11 -5.78 39.58 13.97
N ALA A 12 -5.78 39.42 15.29
CA ALA A 12 -4.98 38.41 15.98
C ALA A 12 -5.41 36.98 15.60
N LEU A 13 -6.72 36.75 15.48
CA LEU A 13 -7.27 35.44 15.12
C LEU A 13 -6.90 35.04 13.67
N ILE A 14 -6.99 35.99 12.73
CA ILE A 14 -6.59 35.76 11.33
C ILE A 14 -5.09 35.45 11.22
N GLY A 15 -4.25 36.17 11.98
CA GLY A 15 -2.82 35.89 12.06
C GLY A 15 -2.52 34.48 12.56
N ALA A 16 -3.22 34.01 13.61
CA ALA A 16 -3.07 32.67 14.13
C ALA A 16 -3.45 31.57 13.11
N PHE A 17 -4.54 31.78 12.35
CA PHE A 17 -4.94 30.86 11.28
C PHE A 17 -3.93 30.82 10.13
N ALA A 18 -3.39 31.97 9.72
CA ALA A 18 -2.35 32.01 8.68
C ALA A 18 -1.11 31.21 9.09
N ILE A 19 -0.67 31.33 10.35
CA ILE A 19 0.46 30.57 10.89
C ILE A 19 0.18 29.06 10.89
N LEU A 20 -1.03 28.65 11.27
CA LEU A 20 -1.44 27.23 11.25
C LEU A 20 -1.46 26.65 9.83
N ILE A 21 -1.92 27.42 8.83
CA ILE A 21 -1.94 26.99 7.43
C ILE A 21 -0.50 26.84 6.89
N ILE A 22 0.38 27.78 7.22
CA ILE A 22 1.81 27.72 6.83
C ILE A 22 2.48 26.52 7.50
N LEU A 23 2.24 26.28 8.80
CA LEU A 23 2.78 25.13 9.51
C LEU A 23 2.25 23.81 8.93
N TYR A 24 0.97 23.73 8.60
CA TYR A 24 0.37 22.57 7.93
C TYR A 24 1.05 22.28 6.59
N PHE A 25 1.26 23.31 5.76
CA PHE A 25 1.92 23.14 4.46
C PHE A 25 3.41 22.74 4.61
N TYR A 26 4.11 23.30 5.60
CA TYR A 26 5.51 22.95 5.90
C TYR A 26 5.65 21.52 6.42
N LEU A 27 4.75 21.09 7.32
CA LEU A 27 4.72 19.71 7.82
C LEU A 27 4.35 18.72 6.71
N SER A 28 3.38 19.08 5.85
CA SER A 28 2.95 18.26 4.70
C SER A 28 4.06 18.08 3.65
N HIS A 29 4.98 19.06 3.50
CA HIS A 29 6.13 18.94 2.60
C HIS A 29 7.35 18.18 3.16
N THR A 30 7.31 17.75 4.43
CA THR A 30 8.39 16.95 5.05
C THR A 30 8.21 15.43 4.95
N LYS A 31 7.35 14.94 4.07
CA LYS A 31 7.51 13.58 3.52
C LYS A 31 8.46 13.57 2.32
N LYS A 32 9.63 14.18 2.48
CA LYS A 32 10.82 13.84 1.69
C LYS A 32 11.59 12.76 2.44
N PHE A 33 11.05 11.55 2.46
CA PHE A 33 11.86 10.34 2.58
C PHE A 33 12.17 9.76 1.20
N ALA A 34 12.56 10.65 0.27
CA ALA A 34 13.36 10.28 -0.88
C ALA A 34 14.84 10.19 -0.44
N LYS A 35 15.17 9.19 0.39
CA LYS A 35 16.58 8.84 0.66
C LYS A 35 16.78 7.39 1.13
N LYS A 36 16.27 6.43 0.36
CA LYS A 36 16.93 5.13 0.12
C LYS A 36 16.50 4.49 -1.21
N ILE A 37 16.42 5.31 -2.26
CA ILE A 37 16.41 4.85 -3.65
C ILE A 37 17.33 5.79 -4.41
N GLN A 38 18.62 5.78 -4.04
CA GLN A 38 19.66 6.31 -4.91
C GLN A 38 20.34 5.09 -5.52
N ASN A 39 20.22 4.97 -6.83
CA ASN A 39 20.63 3.86 -7.70
C ASN A 39 19.68 2.67 -7.71
N ILE A 40 18.52 2.81 -8.35
CA ILE A 40 17.98 1.70 -9.13
C ILE A 40 18.05 2.21 -10.58
N PRO A 41 18.93 1.66 -11.43
CA PRO A 41 18.84 1.81 -12.88
C PRO A 41 17.40 1.46 -13.33
N GLU A 42 17.01 1.73 -14.57
CA GLU A 42 15.73 1.27 -15.14
C GLU A 42 15.62 -0.28 -15.27
N GLU A 43 16.07 -1.03 -14.26
CA GLU A 43 15.93 -2.47 -14.15
C GLU A 43 14.69 -2.78 -13.31
N GLN A 44 13.91 -3.73 -13.79
CA GLN A 44 12.67 -4.19 -13.18
C GLN A 44 12.89 -4.42 -11.67
N PRO A 45 12.09 -3.80 -10.78
CA PRO A 45 12.24 -4.03 -9.36
C PRO A 45 12.10 -5.52 -9.07
N ASP A 46 13.08 -6.10 -8.39
CA ASP A 46 13.07 -7.52 -8.08
C ASP A 46 11.87 -7.84 -7.18
N LEU A 47 11.15 -8.92 -7.52
CA LEU A 47 9.99 -9.39 -6.76
C LEU A 47 10.37 -9.67 -5.31
N SER A 48 11.60 -10.13 -5.06
CA SER A 48 12.11 -10.39 -3.71
C SER A 48 12.11 -9.11 -2.85
N THR A 49 12.57 -7.99 -3.40
CA THR A 49 12.65 -6.71 -2.70
C THR A 49 11.27 -6.15 -2.38
N LEU A 50 10.31 -6.32 -3.31
CA LEU A 50 8.92 -5.90 -3.08
C LEU A 50 8.24 -6.76 -2.01
N LEU A 51 8.52 -8.07 -1.98
CA LEU A 51 8.05 -8.96 -0.93
C LEU A 51 8.63 -8.61 0.44
N GLU A 52 9.89 -8.17 0.52
CA GLU A 52 10.51 -7.71 1.77
C GLU A 52 9.79 -6.49 2.35
N VAL A 53 9.42 -5.52 1.51
CA VAL A 53 8.63 -4.35 1.93
C VAL A 53 7.27 -4.79 2.50
N ILE A 54 6.63 -5.77 1.88
CA ILE A 54 5.34 -6.31 2.34
C ILE A 54 5.51 -7.18 3.59
N LYS A 55 6.68 -7.80 3.77
CA LYS A 55 7.02 -8.58 4.96
C LYS A 55 7.32 -7.68 6.16
N ASP A 56 7.89 -6.51 5.96
CA ASP A 56 8.19 -5.56 7.03
C ASP A 56 6.90 -4.97 7.63
N LYS A 57 6.65 -5.30 8.90
CA LYS A 57 5.48 -4.84 9.65
C LYS A 57 5.44 -3.32 9.87
N LYS A 58 6.57 -2.64 9.69
CA LYS A 58 6.69 -1.18 9.87
C LYS A 58 6.30 -0.39 8.61
N SER A 59 6.11 -1.07 7.49
CA SER A 59 5.76 -0.43 6.23
C SER A 59 4.46 0.36 6.32
N THR A 60 4.47 1.56 5.76
CA THR A 60 3.32 2.47 5.76
C THR A 60 2.29 2.00 4.75
N THR A 61 1.01 2.33 4.96
CA THR A 61 -0.08 2.03 4.01
C THR A 61 0.20 2.52 2.58
N GLN A 62 0.89 3.66 2.43
CA GLN A 62 1.30 4.18 1.12
C GLN A 62 2.36 3.29 0.45
N GLU A 63 3.36 2.85 1.20
CA GLU A 63 4.43 1.96 0.72
C GLU A 63 3.88 0.59 0.32
N LEU A 64 2.94 0.04 1.10
CA LEU A 64 2.22 -1.19 0.75
C LEU A 64 1.46 -1.05 -0.56
N LYS A 65 0.76 0.07 -0.74
CA LYS A 65 0.01 0.33 -1.96
C LYS A 65 0.95 0.44 -3.17
N GLU A 66 2.05 1.17 -3.04
CA GLU A 66 3.05 1.29 -4.10
C GLU A 66 3.70 -0.06 -4.42
N ALA A 67 4.05 -0.85 -3.41
CA ALA A 67 4.60 -2.19 -3.61
C ALA A 67 3.61 -3.11 -4.34
N VAL A 68 2.33 -3.11 -3.95
CA VAL A 68 1.27 -3.85 -4.64
C VAL A 68 1.11 -3.40 -6.08
N ASP A 69 1.10 -2.09 -6.33
CA ASP A 69 0.96 -1.53 -7.68
C ASP A 69 2.16 -1.92 -8.57
N LEU A 70 3.38 -1.96 -8.03
CA LEU A 70 4.57 -2.42 -8.74
C LEU A 70 4.54 -3.93 -9.02
N ILE A 71 4.08 -4.74 -8.07
CA ILE A 71 3.89 -6.19 -8.27
C ILE A 71 2.87 -6.44 -9.37
N LEU A 72 1.74 -5.74 -9.36
CA LEU A 72 0.72 -5.88 -10.39
C LEU A 72 1.21 -5.35 -11.75
N LYS A 73 2.06 -4.33 -11.78
CA LYS A 73 2.63 -3.80 -13.03
C LYS A 73 3.60 -4.78 -13.70
N TYR A 74 4.51 -5.38 -12.95
CA TYR A 74 5.61 -6.19 -13.51
C TYR A 74 5.40 -7.71 -13.39
N TYR A 75 4.68 -8.17 -12.37
CA TYR A 75 4.54 -9.57 -12.00
C TYR A 75 3.08 -10.04 -11.94
N TRP A 76 2.18 -9.50 -12.78
CA TRP A 76 0.78 -9.94 -12.78
C TRP A 76 0.57 -11.36 -13.34
N LYS A 77 1.50 -11.89 -14.14
CA LYS A 77 1.28 -13.13 -14.91
C LYS A 77 1.76 -14.36 -14.15
N ILE A 78 0.82 -15.17 -13.69
CA ILE A 78 1.11 -16.48 -13.10
C ILE A 78 1.28 -17.48 -14.25
N PRO A 79 2.37 -18.28 -14.27
CA PRO A 79 2.52 -19.33 -15.27
C PRO A 79 1.35 -20.29 -15.25
N LYS A 80 1.01 -20.92 -16.38
CA LYS A 80 -0.15 -21.83 -16.47
C LYS A 80 -0.03 -23.03 -15.51
N LYS A 81 -1.19 -23.56 -15.13
CA LYS A 81 -1.32 -24.79 -14.36
C LYS A 81 -0.73 -25.98 -15.12
N LEU A 82 -0.10 -26.89 -14.38
CA LEU A 82 0.39 -28.17 -14.91
C LEU A 82 -0.74 -29.19 -14.80
N GLY A 83 -1.74 -29.06 -15.68
CA GLY A 83 -2.97 -29.87 -15.62
C GLY A 83 -3.83 -29.51 -14.40
N MET A 84 -4.11 -30.50 -13.53
CA MET A 84 -4.83 -30.28 -12.27
C MET A 84 -3.95 -29.74 -11.12
N ARG A 85 -2.63 -29.66 -11.32
CA ARG A 85 -1.71 -29.19 -10.28
C ARG A 85 -1.43 -27.70 -10.41
N VAL A 86 -1.41 -27.04 -9.25
CA VAL A 86 -0.98 -25.66 -9.09
C VAL A 86 0.50 -25.55 -9.49
N ASN A 87 0.86 -24.44 -10.14
CA ASN A 87 2.24 -24.20 -10.52
C ASN A 87 3.03 -23.79 -9.27
N PRO A 88 4.25 -24.28 -9.01
CA PRO A 88 5.04 -23.86 -7.85
C PRO A 88 5.23 -22.35 -7.72
N LYS A 89 5.23 -21.62 -8.85
CA LYS A 89 5.32 -20.14 -8.81
C LYS A 89 4.08 -19.46 -8.25
N PHE A 90 2.93 -20.15 -8.17
CA PHE A 90 1.72 -19.64 -7.52
C PHE A 90 1.92 -19.42 -6.02
N GLU A 91 2.78 -20.23 -5.38
CA GLU A 91 3.04 -20.16 -3.94
C GLU A 91 3.45 -18.75 -3.49
N ILE A 92 4.22 -18.05 -4.33
CA ILE A 92 4.68 -16.68 -4.09
C ILE A 92 3.49 -15.70 -4.00
N TYR A 93 2.48 -15.88 -4.84
CA TYR A 93 1.28 -15.04 -4.87
C TYR A 93 0.32 -15.37 -3.71
N SER A 94 0.25 -16.65 -3.34
CA SER A 94 -0.46 -17.09 -2.13
C SER A 94 0.16 -16.47 -0.87
N GLU A 95 1.49 -16.53 -0.74
CA GLU A 95 2.22 -15.91 0.37
C GLU A 95 2.04 -14.39 0.38
N LEU A 96 2.10 -13.75 -0.78
CA LEU A 96 1.84 -12.31 -0.95
C LEU A 96 0.45 -11.91 -0.43
N LEU A 97 -0.60 -12.62 -0.87
CA LEU A 97 -1.98 -12.37 -0.45
C LEU A 97 -2.11 -12.55 1.07
N LEU A 98 -1.60 -13.66 1.59
CA LEU A 98 -1.61 -13.96 3.02
C LEU A 98 -0.93 -12.83 3.82
N ARG A 99 0.23 -12.38 3.34
CA ARG A 99 1.03 -11.38 4.04
C ARG A 99 0.37 -10.01 4.03
N ILE A 100 -0.20 -9.60 2.90
CA ILE A 100 -0.94 -8.34 2.79
C ILE A 100 -2.17 -8.35 3.70
N CYS A 101 -2.89 -9.47 3.77
CA CYS A 101 -4.03 -9.62 4.67
C CYS A 101 -3.62 -9.53 6.16
N GLN A 102 -2.45 -10.07 6.52
CA GLN A 102 -1.93 -10.04 7.89
C GLN A 102 -1.23 -8.72 8.26
N HIS A 103 -1.00 -7.83 7.30
CA HIS A 103 -0.20 -6.64 7.55
C HIS A 103 -0.98 -5.61 8.41
N PRO A 104 -0.41 -5.08 9.51
CA PRO A 104 -1.13 -4.21 10.44
C PRO A 104 -1.61 -2.89 9.80
N ASN A 105 -0.82 -2.33 8.89
CA ASN A 105 -1.11 -1.07 8.19
C ASN A 105 -1.86 -1.26 6.85
N THR A 106 -2.40 -2.45 6.60
CA THR A 106 -3.16 -2.73 5.37
C THR A 106 -4.58 -2.18 5.45
N ASN A 107 -5.21 -1.95 4.30
CA ASN A 107 -6.62 -1.58 4.21
C ASN A 107 -7.37 -2.53 3.27
N LYS A 108 -8.69 -2.66 3.47
CA LYS A 108 -9.61 -3.43 2.63
C LYS A 108 -9.44 -3.09 1.15
N ASP A 109 -9.25 -1.81 0.82
CA ASP A 109 -9.10 -1.37 -0.57
C ASP A 109 -7.84 -1.93 -1.24
N ILE A 110 -6.73 -2.08 -0.49
CA ILE A 110 -5.48 -2.64 -1.00
C ILE A 110 -5.65 -4.13 -1.27
N ILE A 111 -6.27 -4.85 -0.33
CA ILE A 111 -6.55 -6.29 -0.45
C ILE A 111 -7.46 -6.55 -1.65
N LEU A 112 -8.59 -5.83 -1.75
CA LEU A 112 -9.55 -5.99 -2.83
C LEU A 112 -8.97 -5.61 -4.20
N LYS A 113 -8.09 -4.61 -4.25
CA LYS A 113 -7.42 -4.23 -5.49
C LYS A 113 -6.51 -5.36 -5.97
N LEU A 114 -5.67 -5.87 -5.08
CA LEU A 114 -4.75 -6.97 -5.39
C LEU A 114 -5.51 -8.21 -5.88
N ASP A 115 -6.53 -8.61 -5.14
CA ASP A 115 -7.36 -9.78 -5.44
C ASP A 115 -8.02 -9.66 -6.84
N LYS A 116 -8.76 -8.58 -7.07
CA LYS A 116 -9.43 -8.34 -8.36
C LYS A 116 -8.47 -8.27 -9.53
N GLU A 117 -7.31 -7.62 -9.36
CA GLU A 117 -6.34 -7.52 -10.45
C GLU A 117 -5.69 -8.88 -10.72
N LEU A 118 -5.30 -9.65 -9.69
CA LEU A 118 -4.76 -10.99 -9.85
C LEU A 118 -5.75 -11.95 -10.53
N GLU A 119 -7.02 -11.94 -10.13
CA GLU A 119 -8.08 -12.73 -10.75
C GLU A 119 -8.31 -12.33 -12.22
N ARG A 120 -8.36 -11.03 -12.49
CA ARG A 120 -8.58 -10.49 -13.85
C ARG A 120 -7.52 -10.97 -14.83
N PHE A 121 -6.27 -11.00 -14.39
CA PHE A 121 -5.16 -11.45 -15.21
C PHE A 121 -5.00 -12.98 -15.24
N ASN A 122 -5.48 -13.69 -14.21
CA ASN A 122 -5.27 -15.12 -14.03
C ASN A 122 -6.57 -15.87 -13.66
N PRO A 123 -7.60 -15.85 -14.53
CA PRO A 123 -8.92 -16.42 -14.20
C PRO A 123 -8.86 -17.92 -13.89
N GLN A 124 -7.87 -18.61 -14.45
CA GLN A 124 -7.64 -20.04 -14.19
C GLN A 124 -7.28 -20.35 -12.74
N TYR A 125 -6.76 -19.39 -11.97
CA TYR A 125 -6.32 -19.55 -10.57
C TYR A 125 -7.36 -19.04 -9.55
N LYS A 126 -8.57 -18.72 -10.00
CA LYS A 126 -9.60 -18.11 -9.15
C LYS A 126 -9.82 -18.86 -7.83
N LEU A 127 -10.05 -20.18 -7.91
CA LEU A 127 -10.32 -21.00 -6.73
C LEU A 127 -9.17 -20.96 -5.71
N GLU A 128 -7.92 -21.00 -6.18
CA GLU A 128 -6.76 -20.97 -5.30
C GLU A 128 -6.48 -19.58 -4.73
N LEU A 129 -6.76 -18.52 -5.49
CA LEU A 129 -6.68 -17.13 -5.02
C LEU A 129 -7.72 -16.88 -3.91
N ASP A 130 -8.97 -17.28 -4.15
CA ASP A 130 -10.07 -17.20 -3.17
C ASP A 130 -9.75 -17.95 -1.87
N ASP A 131 -9.19 -19.16 -1.99
CA ASP A 131 -8.76 -19.96 -0.83
C ASP A 131 -7.63 -19.27 -0.04
N SER A 132 -6.63 -18.73 -0.75
CA SER A 132 -5.51 -18.00 -0.14
C SER A 132 -5.97 -16.72 0.55
N LEU A 133 -6.88 -15.98 -0.07
CA LEU A 133 -7.51 -14.79 0.49
C LEU A 133 -8.29 -15.13 1.76
N THR A 134 -9.14 -16.17 1.70
CA THR A 134 -9.97 -16.62 2.82
C THR A 134 -9.09 -17.03 4.00
N LYS A 135 -8.02 -17.79 3.75
CA LYS A 135 -7.02 -18.15 4.78
C LYS A 135 -6.37 -16.90 5.40
N GLY A 136 -6.02 -15.92 4.58
CA GLY A 136 -5.44 -14.65 5.05
C GLY A 136 -6.40 -13.86 5.94
N LEU A 137 -7.66 -13.74 5.54
CA LEU A 137 -8.68 -13.02 6.29
C LEU A 137 -9.04 -13.73 7.60
N ASN A 138 -9.16 -15.07 7.58
CA ASN A 138 -9.44 -15.85 8.78
C ASN A 138 -8.31 -15.76 9.81
N THR A 139 -7.06 -15.68 9.36
CA THR A 139 -5.90 -15.52 10.24
C THR A 139 -5.86 -14.13 10.91
N ARG A 140 -6.44 -13.11 10.28
CA ARG A 140 -6.51 -11.75 10.82
C ARG A 140 -7.62 -11.58 11.86
N ALA A 141 -8.66 -12.41 11.80
CA ALA A 141 -9.83 -12.32 12.66
C ALA A 141 -9.64 -12.95 14.07
N ILE A 142 -8.44 -13.44 14.37
CA ILE A 142 -8.02 -14.03 15.64
C ILE A 142 -7.03 -13.07 16.32
#